data_AF-A0A316WPB9-F1
#
_entry.id   AF-A0A316WPB9-F1
#
_cell.length_a   1.000
_cell.length_b   1.000
_cell.length_c   1.000
_cell.angle_alpha   90.00
_cell.angle_beta   90.00
_cell.angle_gamma   90.00
#
_symmetry.space_group_name_H-M   'P 1'
#
loop_
_entity.id
_entity.type
_entity.pdbx_description
1 polymer ?
#
loop_
_entity_poly.entity_id
_entity_poly.type
_entity_poly.pdbx_seq_one_letter_code
_entity_poly.pdbx_strand_id
1 'polypeptide(L)'
;MIEETRKKALGEWESISIEIRPSSLKNEDGSLKPFYLKRSFSFLPEDQFKLEIINYADAYGEIPLAKIILKGHVEWQGDHPIAKGAQKVDFIADHAYEVIPLIQNFTDVLNASAKENFEIWETGKTQNILRKRFLPFGLSEGQIFKEYDLIYIFNDMMFWGARNIDGRGFDTELNRPTNLQIPMKRKS
;
A
#
# COMPACT_ATOMS: atom_id res chain seq x y z
N MET A 1 15.49 8.33 -18.52
CA MET A 1 14.23 8.74 -17.85
C MET A 1 14.08 8.12 -16.47
N ILE A 2 14.45 6.84 -16.28
CA ILE A 2 14.52 6.19 -14.95
C ILE A 2 15.32 7.03 -13.95
N GLU A 3 16.61 7.32 -14.22
CA GLU A 3 17.48 8.05 -13.26
C GLU A 3 16.94 9.42 -12.85
N GLU A 4 16.33 10.16 -13.78
CA GLU A 4 15.71 11.44 -13.49
C GLU A 4 14.49 11.27 -12.57
N THR A 5 13.64 10.29 -12.85
CA THR A 5 12.46 9.99 -12.03
C THR A 5 12.86 9.49 -10.66
N ARG A 6 13.85 8.60 -10.58
CA ARG A 6 14.44 8.08 -9.36
C ARG A 6 14.97 9.21 -8.48
N LYS A 7 15.75 10.13 -9.06
CA LYS A 7 16.25 11.31 -8.34
C LYS A 7 15.12 12.22 -7.85
N LYS A 8 14.10 12.46 -8.68
CA LYS A 8 12.92 13.25 -8.28
C LYS A 8 12.11 12.57 -7.19
N ALA A 9 12.07 11.24 -7.16
CA ALA A 9 11.30 10.47 -6.18
C ALA A 9 11.88 10.58 -4.77
N LEU A 10 13.18 10.85 -4.61
CA LEU A 10 13.82 10.95 -3.29
C LEU A 10 13.10 11.96 -2.38
N GLY A 11 12.92 11.57 -1.12
CA GLY A 11 12.27 12.38 -0.08
C GLY A 11 10.97 11.78 0.44
N GLU A 12 10.22 12.61 1.18
CA GLU A 12 8.97 12.22 1.81
C GLU A 12 7.76 12.73 1.04
N TRP A 13 6.72 11.92 1.00
CA TRP A 13 5.48 12.14 0.26
C TRP A 13 4.28 11.77 1.13
N GLU A 14 3.17 12.49 1.00
CA GLU A 14 1.95 12.21 1.74
C GLU A 14 0.71 12.36 0.86
N SER A 15 -0.28 11.47 1.03
CA SER A 15 -1.56 11.58 0.32
C SER A 15 -2.23 12.91 0.63
N ILE A 16 -2.69 13.59 -0.43
CA ILE A 16 -3.36 14.90 -0.31
C ILE A 16 -4.79 14.78 0.22
N SER A 17 -5.42 13.60 0.10
CA SER A 17 -6.77 13.30 0.57
C SER A 17 -6.87 11.83 1.00
N ILE A 18 -8.05 11.42 1.46
CA ILE A 18 -8.42 10.01 1.55
C ILE A 18 -8.48 9.43 0.13
N GLU A 19 -7.85 8.29 -0.06
CA GLU A 19 -7.89 7.49 -1.27
C GLU A 19 -8.98 6.44 -1.15
N ILE A 20 -9.73 6.22 -2.23
CA ILE A 20 -10.63 5.08 -2.39
C ILE A 20 -9.96 4.02 -3.26
N ARG A 21 -10.07 2.75 -2.87
CA ARG A 21 -9.65 1.59 -3.66
C ARG A 21 -10.77 0.56 -3.71
N PRO A 22 -11.11 0.00 -4.88
CA PRO A 22 -11.97 -1.17 -4.96
C PRO A 22 -11.40 -2.36 -4.18
N SER A 23 -12.27 -3.08 -3.47
CA SER A 23 -11.94 -4.36 -2.84
C SER A 23 -12.22 -5.52 -3.79
N SER A 24 -11.45 -6.60 -3.69
CA SER A 24 -11.83 -7.90 -4.27
C SER A 24 -12.98 -8.56 -3.50
N LEU A 25 -13.22 -8.15 -2.25
CA LEU A 25 -14.37 -8.56 -1.45
C LEU A 25 -15.61 -7.77 -1.87
N LYS A 26 -16.71 -8.49 -2.04
CA LYS A 26 -18.02 -7.94 -2.39
C LYS A 26 -18.96 -8.00 -1.20
N ASN A 27 -19.92 -7.09 -1.17
CA ASN A 27 -21.08 -7.20 -0.29
C ASN A 27 -21.95 -8.40 -0.74
N GLU A 28 -22.90 -8.80 0.12
CA GLU A 28 -23.82 -9.91 -0.18
C GLU A 28 -24.64 -9.67 -1.46
N ASP A 29 -24.96 -8.42 -1.76
CA ASP A 29 -25.66 -8.00 -2.99
C ASP A 29 -24.75 -7.97 -4.24
N GLY A 30 -23.48 -8.34 -4.10
CA GLY A 30 -22.49 -8.36 -5.18
C GLY A 30 -21.84 -7.01 -5.49
N SER A 31 -22.22 -5.92 -4.81
CA SER A 31 -21.55 -4.62 -4.94
C SER A 31 -20.13 -4.65 -4.37
N LEU A 32 -19.23 -3.84 -4.93
CA LEU A 32 -17.85 -3.74 -4.46
C LEU A 32 -17.81 -3.00 -3.13
N LYS A 33 -17.06 -3.53 -2.16
CA LYS A 33 -16.79 -2.83 -0.92
C LYS A 33 -15.60 -1.87 -1.13
N PRO A 34 -15.72 -0.56 -0.89
CA PRO A 34 -14.57 0.33 -0.99
C PRO A 34 -13.62 0.14 0.20
N PHE A 35 -12.33 0.34 -0.06
CA PHE A 35 -11.30 0.54 0.95
C PHE A 35 -10.83 1.98 0.94
N TYR A 36 -10.76 2.59 2.12
CA TYR A 36 -10.28 3.96 2.27
C TYR A 36 -8.91 3.96 2.94
N LEU A 37 -8.00 4.80 2.46
CA LEU A 37 -6.67 4.91 3.04
C LEU A 37 -5.98 6.27 2.84
N LYS A 38 -4.96 6.52 3.67
CA LYS A 38 -3.91 7.50 3.39
C LYS A 38 -2.55 6.83 3.41
N ARG A 39 -1.62 7.37 2.63
CA ARG A 39 -0.22 6.94 2.57
C ARG A 39 0.71 8.04 3.02
N SER A 40 1.77 7.66 3.70
CA SER A 40 2.99 8.43 3.85
C SER A 40 4.14 7.59 3.34
N PHE A 41 4.84 8.07 2.32
CA PHE A 41 5.86 7.33 1.61
C PHE A 41 7.18 8.07 1.66
N SER A 42 8.23 7.39 2.06
CA SER A 42 9.60 7.89 1.99
C SER A 42 10.35 7.05 0.97
N PHE A 43 10.83 7.69 -0.09
CA PHE A 43 11.81 7.09 -1.00
C PHE A 43 13.20 7.55 -0.59
N LEU A 44 14.06 6.58 -0.32
CA LEU A 44 15.37 6.76 0.29
C LEU A 44 16.46 6.44 -0.73
N PRO A 45 17.74 6.81 -0.45
CA PRO A 45 18.86 6.36 -1.27
C PRO A 45 18.90 4.84 -1.44
N GLU A 46 19.60 4.37 -2.48
CA GLU A 46 19.77 2.94 -2.78
C GLU A 46 18.44 2.20 -3.02
N ASP A 47 17.48 2.91 -3.61
CA ASP A 47 16.14 2.42 -3.97
C ASP A 47 15.35 1.87 -2.77
N GLN A 48 15.70 2.27 -1.56
CA GLN A 48 15.00 1.86 -0.35
C GLN A 48 13.71 2.65 -0.17
N PHE A 49 12.72 2.04 0.50
CA PHE A 49 11.51 2.74 0.85
C PHE A 49 11.00 2.43 2.25
N LYS A 50 10.22 3.37 2.79
CA LYS A 50 9.32 3.18 3.90
C LYS A 50 7.94 3.68 3.49
N LEU A 51 6.92 2.85 3.69
CA LEU A 51 5.53 3.20 3.43
C LEU A 51 4.73 2.99 4.71
N GLU A 52 4.03 4.03 5.13
CA GLU A 52 2.98 3.95 6.14
C GLU A 52 1.62 4.09 5.46
N ILE A 53 0.71 3.17 5.76
CA ILE A 53 -0.68 3.22 5.30
C ILE A 53 -1.58 3.28 6.52
N ILE A 54 -2.55 4.19 6.55
CA ILE A 54 -3.65 4.13 7.50
C ILE A 54 -4.90 3.76 6.72
N ASN A 55 -5.55 2.67 7.11
CA ASN A 55 -6.85 2.27 6.57
C ASN A 55 -7.98 2.89 7.39
N TYR A 56 -9.06 3.26 6.71
CA TYR A 56 -10.24 3.88 7.31
C TYR A 56 -11.51 3.12 6.95
N ALA A 57 -12.52 3.21 7.82
CA ALA A 57 -13.84 2.61 7.59
C ALA A 57 -14.74 3.50 6.70
N ASP A 58 -14.43 4.79 6.59
CA ASP A 58 -15.25 5.81 5.95
C ASP A 58 -14.44 6.65 4.94
N ALA A 59 -15.17 7.34 4.05
CA ALA A 59 -14.59 8.14 2.97
C ALA A 59 -13.94 9.46 3.43
N TYR A 60 -14.23 9.91 4.64
CA TYR A 60 -13.72 11.18 5.19
C TYR A 60 -12.49 10.98 6.09
N GLY A 61 -12.18 9.73 6.44
CA GLY A 61 -11.02 9.37 7.24
C GLY A 61 -11.20 9.61 8.72
N GLU A 62 -12.44 9.56 9.21
CA GLU A 62 -12.77 9.82 10.62
C GLU A 62 -12.53 8.58 11.50
N ILE A 63 -12.67 7.37 10.94
CA ILE A 63 -12.59 6.11 11.68
C ILE A 63 -11.36 5.32 11.20
N PRO A 64 -10.18 5.52 11.83
CA PRO A 64 -8.98 4.77 11.49
C PRO A 64 -9.08 3.32 12.02
N LEU A 65 -8.83 2.35 11.14
CA LEU A 65 -8.92 0.92 11.45
C LEU A 65 -7.57 0.34 11.86
N ALA A 66 -6.56 0.56 11.03
CA ALA A 66 -5.24 -0.01 11.19
C ALA A 66 -4.18 0.88 10.55
N LYS A 67 -2.98 0.86 11.13
CA LYS A 67 -1.77 1.37 10.50
C LYS A 67 -0.93 0.18 10.04
N ILE A 68 -0.46 0.24 8.80
CA ILE A 68 0.46 -0.71 8.19
C ILE A 68 1.77 0.01 7.93
N ILE A 69 2.89 -0.64 8.22
CA ILE A 69 4.23 -0.12 7.92
C ILE A 69 4.95 -1.17 7.07
N LEU A 70 5.37 -0.75 5.88
CA LEU A 70 6.16 -1.55 4.94
C LEU A 70 7.54 -0.91 4.78
N LYS A 71 8.58 -1.74 4.75
CA LYS A 71 9.94 -1.33 4.40
C LYS A 71 10.56 -2.36 3.47
N GLY A 72 11.35 -1.88 2.53
CA GLY A 72 12.10 -2.72 1.61
C GLY A 72 12.69 -1.89 0.48
N HIS A 73 12.72 -2.45 -0.73
CA HIS A 73 13.36 -1.82 -1.88
C HIS A 73 12.47 -1.77 -3.11
N VAL A 74 12.87 -0.92 -4.06
CA VAL A 74 12.19 -0.69 -5.34
C VAL A 74 13.05 -1.22 -6.47
N GLU A 75 12.50 -2.12 -7.29
CA GLU A 75 13.11 -2.50 -8.56
C GLU A 75 12.48 -1.68 -9.69
N TRP A 76 13.31 -1.02 -10.51
CA TRP A 76 12.85 -0.19 -11.62
C TRP A 76 12.78 -1.02 -12.91
N GLN A 77 11.59 -1.15 -13.49
CA GLN A 77 11.32 -2.02 -14.65
C GLN A 77 11.20 -1.24 -15.98
N GLY A 78 11.50 0.06 -15.97
CA GLY A 78 11.50 0.93 -17.14
C GLY A 78 10.18 1.63 -17.41
N ASP A 79 10.01 2.17 -18.61
CA ASP A 79 8.91 3.07 -18.92
C ASP A 79 7.54 2.37 -18.92
N HIS A 80 6.49 3.12 -18.55
CA HIS A 80 5.10 2.71 -18.69
C HIS A 80 4.35 3.65 -19.65
N PRO A 81 3.49 3.14 -20.55
CA PRO A 81 2.85 3.97 -21.58
C PRO A 81 1.74 4.89 -21.07
N ILE A 82 1.32 4.78 -19.81
CA ILE A 82 0.22 5.57 -19.23
C ILE A 82 0.43 7.08 -19.33
N ALA A 83 1.68 7.52 -19.17
CA ALA A 83 2.08 8.92 -19.27
C ALA A 83 3.58 8.98 -19.57
N LYS A 84 3.99 9.99 -20.34
CA LYS A 84 5.42 10.20 -20.62
C LYS A 84 6.18 10.43 -19.31
N GLY A 85 7.18 9.58 -19.05
CA GLY A 85 7.99 9.62 -17.84
C GLY A 85 7.48 8.75 -16.69
N ALA A 86 6.29 8.14 -16.80
CA ALA A 86 5.85 7.14 -15.83
C ALA A 86 6.76 5.90 -15.90
N GLN A 87 7.15 5.39 -14.74
CA GLN A 87 8.03 4.25 -14.60
C GLN A 87 7.26 3.09 -13.98
N LYS A 88 7.43 1.90 -14.56
CA LYS A 88 7.12 0.62 -13.93
C LYS A 88 8.09 0.40 -12.78
N VAL A 89 7.55 0.12 -11.60
CA VAL A 89 8.34 -0.23 -10.44
C VAL A 89 7.76 -1.46 -9.77
N ASP A 90 8.62 -2.20 -9.10
CA ASP A 90 8.21 -3.28 -8.23
C ASP A 90 8.56 -2.90 -6.79
N PHE A 91 7.55 -2.72 -5.95
CA PHE A 91 7.74 -2.48 -4.52
C PHE A 91 7.87 -3.82 -3.81
N ILE A 92 9.02 -4.10 -3.21
CA ILE A 92 9.29 -5.35 -2.50
C ILE A 92 9.47 -5.03 -1.02
N ALA A 93 8.55 -5.49 -0.17
CA ALA A 93 8.60 -5.24 1.28
C ALA A 93 9.30 -6.41 2.01
N ASP A 94 10.62 -6.47 1.88
CA ASP A 94 11.48 -7.52 2.42
C ASP A 94 12.20 -7.16 3.73
N HIS A 95 12.12 -5.90 4.17
CA HIS A 95 12.74 -5.43 5.41
C HIS A 95 11.78 -5.40 6.60
N ALA A 96 10.53 -4.94 6.40
CA ALA A 96 9.52 -4.94 7.46
C ALA A 96 8.10 -4.97 6.87
N TYR A 97 7.21 -5.68 7.57
CA TYR A 97 5.77 -5.61 7.36
C TYR A 97 5.09 -5.66 8.73
N GLU A 98 4.63 -4.51 9.20
CA GLU A 98 4.07 -4.35 10.54
C GLU A 98 2.62 -3.89 10.48
N VAL A 99 1.81 -4.32 11.46
CA VAL A 99 0.40 -3.94 11.60
C VAL A 99 0.16 -3.44 13.02
N ILE A 100 -0.59 -2.35 13.12
CA ILE A 100 -1.05 -1.75 14.37
C ILE A 100 -2.57 -1.57 14.25
N PRO A 101 -3.41 -2.32 14.99
CA PRO A 101 -4.83 -2.05 15.05
C PRO A 101 -5.07 -0.74 15.82
N LEU A 102 -5.91 0.15 15.28
CA LEU A 102 -6.11 1.49 15.84
C LEU A 102 -7.41 1.63 16.64
N ILE A 103 -8.33 0.67 16.52
CA ILE A 103 -9.58 0.61 17.29
C ILE A 103 -9.87 -0.81 17.76
N GLN A 104 -10.63 -0.92 18.85
CA GLN A 104 -10.94 -2.21 19.47
C GLN A 104 -11.67 -3.17 18.53
N ASN A 105 -12.66 -2.69 17.78
CA ASN A 105 -13.40 -3.55 16.85
C ASN A 105 -12.48 -4.21 15.81
N PHE A 106 -11.44 -3.52 15.34
CA PHE A 106 -10.48 -4.11 14.41
C PHE A 106 -9.51 -5.06 15.12
N THR A 107 -9.08 -4.73 16.34
CA THR A 107 -8.32 -5.64 17.21
C THR A 107 -9.06 -6.98 17.42
N ASP A 108 -10.37 -6.94 17.65
CA ASP A 108 -11.20 -8.14 17.84
C ASP A 108 -11.26 -8.99 16.56
N VAL A 109 -11.33 -8.36 15.38
CA VAL A 109 -11.25 -9.04 14.08
C VAL A 109 -9.90 -9.74 13.91
N LEU A 110 -8.79 -9.08 14.25
CA LEU A 110 -7.45 -9.68 14.18
C LEU A 110 -7.33 -10.85 15.16
N ASN A 111 -7.82 -10.67 16.39
CA ASN A 111 -7.88 -11.75 17.37
C ASN A 111 -8.79 -12.91 16.94
N ALA A 112 -9.75 -12.72 16.05
CA ALA A 112 -10.54 -13.81 15.49
C ALA A 112 -9.84 -14.53 14.31
N SER A 113 -9.14 -13.77 13.47
CA SER A 113 -8.69 -14.21 12.13
C SER A 113 -7.18 -14.43 11.97
N ALA A 114 -6.36 -13.91 12.89
CA ALA A 114 -4.90 -13.88 12.82
C ALA A 114 -4.25 -14.29 14.16
N LYS A 115 -4.65 -15.46 14.69
CA LYS A 115 -4.17 -16.00 15.98
C LYS A 115 -2.85 -16.75 15.86
N GLU A 116 -2.67 -17.50 14.78
CA GLU A 116 -1.53 -18.41 14.62
C GLU A 116 -0.24 -17.60 14.41
N ASN A 117 0.79 -17.87 15.23
CA ASN A 117 2.11 -17.23 15.15
C ASN A 117 2.14 -15.72 15.46
N PHE A 118 1.13 -15.24 16.19
CA PHE A 118 1.04 -13.88 16.71
C PHE A 118 0.78 -13.90 18.22
N GLU A 119 1.24 -12.84 18.88
CA GLU A 119 0.76 -12.54 20.23
C GLU A 119 -0.71 -12.13 20.15
N ILE A 120 -1.39 -12.10 21.30
CA ILE A 120 -2.74 -11.52 21.37
C ILE A 120 -2.68 -10.09 20.84
N TRP A 121 -3.54 -9.76 19.88
CA TRP A 121 -3.60 -8.42 19.33
C TRP A 121 -4.16 -7.45 20.36
N GLU A 122 -3.52 -6.30 20.49
CA GLU A 122 -3.91 -5.23 21.39
C GLU A 122 -3.98 -3.91 20.61
N THR A 123 -5.02 -3.12 20.88
CA THR A 123 -5.22 -1.81 20.26
C THR A 123 -4.01 -0.92 20.51
N GLY A 124 -3.44 -0.35 19.44
CA GLY A 124 -2.28 0.53 19.48
C GLY A 124 -0.92 -0.19 19.57
N LYS A 125 -0.88 -1.52 19.69
CA LYS A 125 0.38 -2.27 19.71
C LYS A 125 0.75 -2.82 18.34
N THR A 126 2.03 -2.71 18.01
CA THR A 126 2.59 -3.21 16.75
C THR A 126 2.85 -4.71 16.83
N GLN A 127 2.52 -5.44 15.76
CA GLN A 127 3.10 -6.76 15.51
C GLN A 127 3.66 -6.86 14.09
N ASN A 128 4.76 -7.60 13.95
CA ASN A 128 5.39 -7.90 12.66
C ASN A 128 4.75 -9.14 12.02
N ILE A 129 4.28 -8.98 10.79
CA ILE A 129 3.63 -10.00 9.96
C ILE A 129 4.53 -10.48 8.80
N LEU A 130 5.76 -9.96 8.67
CA LEU A 130 6.68 -10.31 7.58
C LEU A 130 6.92 -11.83 7.51
N ARG A 131 6.75 -12.40 6.32
CA ARG A 131 6.85 -13.85 6.05
C ARG A 131 5.91 -14.73 6.87
N LYS A 132 4.96 -14.15 7.61
CA LYS A 132 3.94 -14.91 8.35
C LYS A 132 2.68 -15.02 7.53
N ARG A 133 1.97 -16.13 7.68
CA ARG A 133 0.60 -16.24 7.18
C ARG A 133 -0.27 -15.18 7.85
N PHE A 134 -0.94 -14.34 7.06
CA PHE A 134 -1.81 -13.28 7.56
C PHE A 134 -3.04 -13.15 6.66
N LEU A 135 -4.09 -13.91 7.01
CA LEU A 135 -5.32 -14.01 6.23
C LEU A 135 -6.02 -12.69 5.93
N PRO A 136 -6.08 -11.69 6.86
CA PRO A 136 -6.74 -10.43 6.56
C PRO A 136 -6.19 -9.72 5.31
N PHE A 137 -4.90 -9.92 4.99
CA PHE A 137 -4.26 -9.37 3.80
C PHE A 137 -3.90 -10.44 2.76
N GLY A 138 -4.42 -11.66 2.90
CA GLY A 138 -4.19 -12.76 1.94
C GLY A 138 -2.75 -13.25 1.87
N LEU A 139 -1.94 -13.03 2.92
CA LEU A 139 -0.53 -13.43 2.92
C LEU A 139 -0.37 -14.91 3.31
N SER A 140 0.45 -15.62 2.55
CA SER A 140 0.87 -16.99 2.84
C SER A 140 2.17 -17.01 3.65
N GLU A 141 2.44 -18.11 4.35
CA GLU A 141 3.69 -18.29 5.08
C GLU A 141 4.90 -18.26 4.13
N GLY A 142 5.99 -17.61 4.56
CA GLY A 142 7.20 -17.41 3.76
C GLY A 142 7.09 -16.34 2.66
N GLN A 143 5.88 -15.84 2.35
CA GLN A 143 5.68 -14.86 1.29
C GLN A 143 6.34 -13.52 1.62
N ILE A 144 7.07 -12.97 0.64
CA ILE A 144 7.48 -11.56 0.62
C ILE A 144 6.47 -10.79 -0.22
N PHE A 145 5.95 -9.70 0.35
CA PHE A 145 5.01 -8.84 -0.35
C PHE A 145 5.73 -8.10 -1.49
N LYS A 146 5.17 -8.22 -2.69
CA LYS A 146 5.62 -7.56 -3.91
C LYS A 146 4.40 -6.95 -4.62
N GLU A 147 4.49 -5.68 -5.01
CA GLU A 147 3.50 -5.03 -5.88
C GLU A 147 4.13 -4.48 -7.16
N TYR A 148 3.57 -4.87 -8.31
CA TYR A 148 3.92 -4.38 -9.64
C TYR A 148 3.17 -3.07 -9.93
N ASP A 149 3.72 -1.92 -9.52
CA ASP A 149 3.04 -0.63 -9.52
C ASP A 149 3.77 0.42 -10.39
N LEU A 150 3.45 1.70 -10.24
CA LEU A 150 4.00 2.80 -11.03
C LEU A 150 4.55 3.88 -10.11
N ILE A 151 5.60 4.55 -10.55
CA ILE A 151 5.97 5.88 -10.06
C ILE A 151 5.89 6.84 -11.24
N TYR A 152 5.06 7.86 -11.10
CA TYR A 152 5.01 9.00 -12.00
C TYR A 152 5.06 10.30 -11.20
N ILE A 153 5.97 11.21 -11.55
CA ILE A 153 6.11 12.49 -10.86
C ILE A 153 5.76 13.61 -11.83
N PHE A 154 4.77 14.41 -11.47
CA PHE A 154 4.30 15.55 -12.25
C PHE A 154 4.03 16.72 -11.30
N ASN A 155 4.69 17.86 -11.53
CA ASN A 155 4.53 19.09 -10.72
C ASN A 155 4.60 18.83 -9.20
N ASP A 156 5.68 18.17 -8.74
CA ASP A 156 5.91 17.84 -7.32
C ASP A 156 4.79 17.00 -6.66
N MET A 157 4.04 16.27 -7.48
CA MET A 157 3.09 15.25 -7.06
C MET A 157 3.54 13.88 -7.54
N MET A 158 3.56 12.92 -6.64
CA MET A 158 3.86 11.52 -6.92
C MET A 158 2.55 10.73 -7.09
N PHE A 159 2.35 10.21 -8.29
CA PHE A 159 1.26 9.31 -8.63
C PHE A 159 1.76 7.87 -8.60
N TRP A 160 0.99 7.00 -7.96
CA TRP A 160 1.08 5.55 -8.13
C TRP A 160 -0.10 5.08 -8.96
N GLY A 161 -0.14 3.80 -9.28
CA GLY A 161 -1.25 3.22 -9.98
C GLY A 161 -2.53 3.14 -9.15
N ALA A 162 -3.66 3.36 -9.81
CA ALA A 162 -4.97 3.11 -9.22
C ALA A 162 -5.29 1.61 -9.28
N ARG A 163 -5.86 1.10 -8.19
CA ARG A 163 -6.28 -0.31 -8.08
C ARG A 163 -7.26 -0.66 -9.21
N ASN A 164 -7.18 -1.88 -9.74
CA ASN A 164 -8.09 -2.34 -10.78
C ASN A 164 -9.55 -2.22 -10.34
N ILE A 165 -10.45 -1.89 -11.27
CA ILE A 165 -11.86 -1.63 -10.95
C ILE A 165 -12.57 -2.82 -10.32
N ASP A 166 -12.13 -4.03 -10.63
CA ASP A 166 -12.62 -5.30 -10.08
C ASP A 166 -11.97 -5.68 -8.73
N GLY A 167 -11.12 -4.81 -8.17
CA GLY A 167 -10.44 -5.01 -6.90
C GLY A 167 -9.15 -5.82 -6.96
N ARG A 168 -8.78 -6.37 -8.14
CA ARG A 168 -7.53 -7.12 -8.30
C ARG A 168 -6.33 -6.26 -7.93
N GLY A 169 -5.40 -6.89 -7.21
CA GLY A 169 -4.15 -6.27 -6.82
C GLY A 169 -3.09 -6.27 -7.88
N PHE A 170 -1.95 -5.71 -7.53
CA PHE A 170 -0.80 -5.60 -8.41
C PHE A 170 0.17 -6.75 -8.12
N ASP A 171 -0.35 -7.97 -8.01
CA ASP A 171 0.37 -9.18 -7.60
C ASP A 171 1.12 -9.87 -8.75
N THR A 172 0.85 -9.45 -10.00
CA THR A 172 1.53 -9.92 -11.22
C THR A 172 1.77 -8.77 -12.19
N GLU A 173 2.74 -8.92 -13.11
CA GLU A 173 2.97 -7.93 -14.19
C GLU A 173 1.71 -7.69 -15.04
N LEU A 174 0.90 -8.74 -15.27
CA LEU A 174 -0.35 -8.63 -16.03
C LEU A 174 -1.40 -7.74 -15.31
N ASN A 175 -1.34 -7.69 -13.98
CA ASN A 175 -2.24 -6.87 -13.19
C ASN A 175 -1.68 -5.47 -12.88
N ARG A 176 -0.53 -5.08 -13.47
CA ARG A 176 0.05 -3.75 -13.32
C ARG A 176 -0.98 -2.68 -13.71
N PRO A 177 -1.10 -1.59 -12.93
CA PRO A 177 -2.18 -0.62 -13.10
C PRO A 177 -2.09 0.13 -14.42
N THR A 178 -3.26 0.42 -15.00
CA THR A 178 -3.42 1.18 -16.25
C THR A 178 -4.04 2.57 -16.03
N ASN A 179 -4.26 2.94 -14.76
CA ASN A 179 -4.75 4.25 -14.32
C ASN A 179 -3.88 4.78 -13.18
N LEU A 180 -3.92 6.09 -12.93
CA LEU A 180 -3.20 6.74 -11.82
C LEU A 180 -4.15 7.00 -10.64
N GLN A 181 -3.67 6.76 -9.42
CA GLN A 181 -4.36 7.09 -8.17
C GLN A 181 -4.24 8.60 -7.86
N ILE A 182 -5.10 9.10 -6.96
CA ILE A 182 -4.91 10.42 -6.34
C ILE A 182 -3.45 10.54 -5.83
N PRO A 183 -2.75 11.65 -6.15
CA PRO A 183 -1.34 11.75 -5.87
C PRO A 183 -1.02 11.98 -4.39
N MET A 184 0.25 11.75 -4.07
CA MET A 184 0.89 12.25 -2.87
C MET A 184 1.63 13.55 -3.20
N LYS A 185 1.60 14.53 -2.30
CA LYS A 185 2.45 15.73 -2.39
C LYS A 185 3.75 15.50 -1.65
N ARG A 186 4.81 16.20 -2.05
CA ARG A 186 6.06 16.25 -1.29
C ARG A 186 5.80 16.86 0.09
N LYS A 187 6.37 16.27 1.13
CA LYS A 187 6.37 16.84 2.47
C LYS A 187 7.48 17.90 2.55
N SER A 188 7.10 19.11 2.93
CA SER A 188 8.02 20.24 3.14
C SER A 188 8.96 20.01 4.31
#